data_AF-A0AAU1PAL9-F1
#
_entry.id   AF-A0AAU1PAL9-F1
#
_cell.length_a   1.000
_cell.length_b   1.000
_cell.length_c   1.000
_cell.angle_alpha   90.00
_cell.angle_beta   90.00
_cell.angle_gamma   90.00
#
_symmetry.space_group_name_H-M   'P 1'
#
loop_
_entity.id
_entity.type
_entity.pdbx_description
1 polymer ?
#
loop_
_entity_poly.entity_id
_entity_poly.type
_entity_poly.pdbx_seq_one_letter_code
_entity_poly.pdbx_strand_id
1 'polypeptide(L)'
;MMSTEETLRVTVTALAHRTGEQQSALAAALGLTQSQVSRRQSGKAAWTLTDVDRLAAHWGMPVLDLLAGPTHAMTKLPADRIASGGTQTLVPLDVPAPAPRRTPAPVLAEVEAVVEESTPEPAPAVPPAPKRVAAPAGPLADRVHGRVREELAAHDGDQAAARAALIKSAVPDVMALFAASRVGGRYEHSEFPPTADILRKASQKGADQVWEARPKWRSEELHRAARSGHVTLEVVALDMNAAYLSALKTWLPIGKLVRSEGDRHDPKRSGVHRVTPAVWEQPDLPSPLGARKEPGDLWVTEPTLRLLLRCAKLGYCEAPVIHESWTSGASEGLLEKMRRILADVRKEAISKNDELALEYVKSMYSKFVSTIGESSANRALRRPDWMHIIRSQAFANLWLKAHKAHTSGLTVVQMSGTDELHVSGDWQSVFPEGRDLSQVKAKSIYTLGE
;
A
#
# COMPACT_ATOMS: atom_id res chain seq x y z
N MET A 1 16.02 22.52 17.09
CA MET A 1 15.06 23.55 16.64
C MET A 1 14.89 23.41 15.15
N MET A 2 13.68 23.57 14.63
CA MET A 2 13.46 23.61 13.18
C MET A 2 14.15 24.84 12.60
N SER A 3 14.72 24.71 11.40
CA SER A 3 15.19 25.87 10.65
C SER A 3 14.01 26.75 10.24
N THR A 4 14.25 28.04 10.02
CA THR A 4 13.23 28.98 9.53
C THR A 4 12.57 28.50 8.25
N GLU A 5 13.33 27.85 7.37
CA GLU A 5 12.82 27.30 6.12
C GLU A 5 11.96 26.05 6.32
N GLU A 6 12.30 25.18 7.28
CA GLU A 6 11.42 24.08 7.69
C GLU A 6 10.11 24.61 8.28
N THR A 7 10.18 25.61 9.15
CA THR A 7 9.01 26.28 9.72
C THR A 7 8.12 26.88 8.62
N LEU A 8 8.71 27.54 7.63
CA LEU A 8 7.99 28.08 6.48
C LEU A 8 7.30 26.97 5.67
N ARG A 9 8.00 25.87 5.35
CA ARG A 9 7.41 24.76 4.56
C ARG A 9 6.22 24.10 5.24
N VAL A 10 6.32 23.90 6.56
CA VAL A 10 5.21 23.37 7.37
C VAL A 10 4.06 24.37 7.40
N THR A 11 4.33 25.67 7.55
CA THR A 11 3.31 26.72 7.57
C THR A 11 2.58 26.84 6.23
N VAL A 12 3.30 26.85 5.11
CA VAL A 12 2.75 26.86 3.75
C VAL A 12 1.83 25.66 3.53
N THR A 13 2.23 24.47 3.99
CA THR A 13 1.41 23.25 3.90
C THR A 13 0.11 23.38 4.71
N ALA A 14 0.21 23.88 5.94
CA ALA A 14 -0.93 24.05 6.82
C ALA A 14 -1.94 25.07 6.28
N LEU A 15 -1.46 26.22 5.78
CA LEU A 15 -2.30 27.26 5.20
C LEU A 15 -2.96 26.80 3.90
N ALA A 16 -2.21 26.18 2.99
CA ALA A 16 -2.76 25.64 1.75
C ALA A 16 -3.87 24.61 2.00
N HIS A 17 -3.66 23.72 2.98
CA HIS A 17 -4.68 22.77 3.41
C HIS A 17 -5.92 23.47 4.01
N ARG A 18 -5.72 24.52 4.82
CA ARG A 18 -6.80 25.27 5.47
C ARG A 18 -7.63 26.10 4.48
N THR A 19 -7.01 26.64 3.43
CA THR A 19 -7.68 27.41 2.37
C THR A 19 -8.19 26.53 1.22
N GLY A 20 -7.84 25.24 1.20
CA GLY A 20 -8.20 24.31 0.11
C GLY A 20 -7.41 24.54 -1.18
N GLU A 21 -6.29 25.27 -1.11
CA GLU A 21 -5.51 25.66 -2.26
C GLU A 21 -4.50 24.58 -2.69
N GLN A 22 -4.47 24.31 -3.98
CA GLN A 22 -3.51 23.39 -4.60
C GLN A 22 -2.18 24.10 -4.88
N GLN A 23 -1.09 23.33 -5.05
CA GLN A 23 0.23 23.88 -5.39
C GLN A 23 0.23 24.68 -6.70
N SER A 24 -0.68 24.40 -7.64
CA SER A 24 -0.84 25.19 -8.87
C SER A 24 -1.37 26.60 -8.62
N ALA A 25 -2.26 26.77 -7.64
CA ALA A 25 -2.80 28.08 -7.25
C ALA A 25 -1.72 28.91 -6.54
N LEU A 26 -0.97 28.29 -5.63
CA LEU A 26 0.20 28.93 -5.00
C LEU A 26 1.26 29.30 -6.03
N ALA A 27 1.53 28.43 -7.00
CA ALA A 27 2.48 28.72 -8.06
C ALA A 27 2.07 29.96 -8.87
N ALA A 28 0.78 30.08 -9.22
CA ALA A 28 0.25 31.26 -9.88
C ALA A 28 0.43 32.53 -9.03
N ALA A 29 0.11 32.48 -7.73
CA ALA A 29 0.26 33.62 -6.81
C ALA A 29 1.74 34.03 -6.63
N LEU A 30 2.67 33.08 -6.70
CA LEU A 30 4.09 33.30 -6.52
C LEU A 30 4.82 33.70 -7.82
N GLY A 31 4.15 33.64 -8.98
CA GLY A 31 4.81 33.78 -10.28
C GLY A 31 5.81 32.66 -10.56
N LEU A 32 5.57 31.47 -10.00
CA LEU A 32 6.40 30.28 -10.13
C LEU A 32 5.65 29.19 -10.91
N THR A 33 6.37 28.16 -11.34
CA THR A 33 5.76 26.91 -11.80
C THR A 33 5.42 26.00 -10.62
N GLN A 34 4.43 25.12 -10.78
CA GLN A 34 4.08 24.10 -9.77
C GLN A 34 5.32 23.27 -9.37
N SER A 35 6.18 22.93 -10.34
CA SER A 35 7.42 22.19 -10.12
C SER A 35 8.40 22.95 -9.22
N GLN A 36 8.50 24.27 -9.37
CA GLN A 36 9.34 25.13 -8.53
C GLN A 36 8.81 25.26 -7.10
N VAL A 37 7.48 25.36 -6.92
CA VAL A 37 6.84 25.32 -5.60
C VAL A 37 7.05 23.96 -4.93
N SER A 38 6.87 22.87 -5.67
CA SER A 38 7.08 21.50 -5.18
C SER A 38 8.53 21.25 -4.77
N ARG A 39 9.52 21.75 -5.54
CA ARG A 39 10.94 21.66 -5.17
C ARG A 39 11.24 22.44 -3.88
N ARG A 40 10.65 23.62 -3.69
CA ARG A 40 10.79 24.39 -2.45
C ARG A 40 10.10 23.72 -1.26
N GLN A 41 8.87 23.23 -1.42
CA GLN A 41 8.16 22.48 -0.38
C GLN A 41 8.82 21.13 -0.01
N SER A 42 9.66 20.58 -0.88
CA SER A 42 10.44 19.36 -0.59
C SER A 42 11.86 19.64 -0.10
N GLY A 43 12.24 20.91 0.12
CA GLY A 43 13.58 21.31 0.58
C GLY A 43 14.69 21.10 -0.46
N LYS A 44 14.34 20.93 -1.74
CA LYS A 44 15.27 20.74 -2.86
C LYS A 44 15.65 22.06 -3.56
N ALA A 45 15.06 23.16 -3.12
CA ALA A 45 15.34 24.52 -3.54
C ALA A 45 14.97 25.44 -2.37
N ALA A 46 15.74 26.51 -2.17
CA ALA A 46 15.48 27.46 -1.10
C ALA A 46 14.24 28.32 -1.41
N TRP A 47 13.46 28.65 -0.38
CA TRP A 47 12.53 29.78 -0.43
C TRP A 47 13.31 31.10 -0.39
N THR A 48 13.09 31.98 -1.36
CA THR A 48 13.66 33.33 -1.34
C THR A 48 12.81 34.25 -0.46
N LEU A 49 13.36 35.35 0.05
CA LEU A 49 12.58 36.33 0.81
C LEU A 49 11.42 36.89 -0.02
N THR A 50 11.64 37.13 -1.32
CA THR A 50 10.57 37.51 -2.26
C THR A 50 9.45 36.47 -2.33
N ASP A 51 9.78 35.18 -2.28
CA ASP A 51 8.76 34.12 -2.25
C ASP A 51 7.96 34.17 -0.93
N VAL A 52 8.63 34.47 0.19
CA VAL A 52 7.97 34.63 1.51
C VAL A 52 7.05 35.84 1.52
N ASP A 53 7.49 36.97 0.97
CA ASP A 53 6.68 38.19 0.83
C ASP A 53 5.42 37.93 0.01
N ARG A 54 5.57 37.21 -1.11
CA ARG A 54 4.44 36.84 -1.98
C ARG A 54 3.50 35.84 -1.32
N LEU A 55 4.01 34.88 -0.56
CA LEU A 55 3.17 33.96 0.24
C LEU A 55 2.37 34.73 1.30
N ALA A 56 3.03 35.64 2.02
CA ALA A 56 2.41 36.45 3.07
C ALA A 56 1.32 37.37 2.48
N ALA A 57 1.64 38.06 1.38
CA ALA A 57 0.70 38.90 0.64
C ALA A 57 -0.47 38.08 0.08
N HIS A 58 -0.20 36.90 -0.47
CA HIS A 58 -1.22 35.99 -0.97
C HIS A 58 -2.24 35.70 0.12
N TRP A 59 -1.81 35.21 1.30
CA TRP A 59 -2.73 34.92 2.41
C TRP A 59 -3.16 36.12 3.24
N GLY A 60 -2.79 37.35 2.84
CA GLY A 60 -3.22 38.58 3.51
C GLY A 60 -2.71 38.71 4.94
N MET A 61 -1.50 38.24 5.23
CA MET A 61 -0.88 38.32 6.57
C MET A 61 0.54 38.90 6.53
N PRO A 62 1.04 39.50 7.62
CA PRO A 62 2.44 39.90 7.76
C PRO A 62 3.42 38.73 7.65
N VAL A 63 4.60 38.97 7.08
CA VAL A 63 5.66 37.95 6.91
C VAL A 63 6.09 37.32 8.24
N LEU A 64 6.18 38.11 9.31
CA LEU A 64 6.54 37.59 10.63
C LEU A 64 5.47 36.65 11.20
N ASP A 65 4.19 36.89 10.88
CA ASP A 65 3.11 35.98 11.26
C ASP A 65 3.20 34.65 10.50
N LEU A 66 3.61 34.70 9.22
CA LEU A 66 3.88 33.51 8.42
C LEU A 66 5.09 32.71 8.95
N LEU A 67 6.15 33.39 9.39
CA LEU A 67 7.38 32.74 9.87
C LEU A 67 7.32 32.29 11.34
N ALA A 68 6.36 32.79 12.12
CA ALA A 68 6.12 32.36 13.51
C ALA A 68 5.63 30.90 13.61
N GLY A 69 5.25 30.29 12.49
CA GLY A 69 4.92 28.86 12.38
C GLY A 69 3.44 28.57 12.13
N PRO A 70 3.09 27.29 11.88
CA PRO A 70 1.79 26.90 11.35
C PRO A 70 0.64 27.26 12.29
N THR A 71 0.81 27.04 13.60
CA THR A 71 -0.23 27.32 14.59
C THR A 71 -0.56 28.81 14.65
N HIS A 72 0.46 29.68 14.66
CA HIS A 72 0.25 31.13 14.72
C HIS A 72 -0.33 31.67 13.41
N ALA A 73 0.26 31.30 12.27
CA ALA A 73 -0.20 31.73 10.96
C ALA A 73 -1.67 31.35 10.69
N MET A 74 -2.12 30.17 11.13
CA MET A 74 -3.52 29.76 11.01
C MET A 74 -4.49 30.66 11.77
N THR A 75 -4.07 31.28 12.89
CA THR A 75 -4.91 32.24 13.63
C THR A 75 -4.98 33.61 12.99
N LYS A 76 -4.05 33.93 12.08
CA LYS A 76 -3.94 35.21 11.37
C LYS A 76 -4.54 35.19 9.98
N LEU A 77 -5.00 34.02 9.52
CA LEU A 77 -5.63 33.86 8.22
C LEU A 77 -6.99 34.59 8.18
N PRO A 78 -7.24 35.45 7.17
CA PRO A 78 -8.52 36.12 7.00
C PRO A 78 -9.70 35.13 6.91
N ALA A 79 -10.82 35.45 7.57
CA ALA A 79 -11.94 34.53 7.74
C ALA A 79 -12.62 34.11 6.42
N ASP A 80 -12.57 34.98 5.41
CA ASP A 80 -13.06 34.76 4.04
C ASP A 80 -12.18 33.80 3.23
N ARG A 81 -10.92 33.58 3.64
CA ARG A 81 -9.99 32.63 3.01
C ARG A 81 -10.14 31.21 3.57
N ILE A 82 -10.85 31.04 4.68
CA ILE A 82 -11.13 29.72 5.24
C ILE A 82 -12.20 29.06 4.38
N ALA A 83 -11.87 27.88 3.82
CA ALA A 83 -12.84 27.09 3.08
C ALA A 83 -14.00 26.70 4.00
N SER A 84 -15.09 27.48 3.96
CA SER A 84 -16.40 27.06 4.44
C SER A 84 -16.85 25.92 3.53
N GLY A 85 -17.17 24.76 4.10
CA GLY A 85 -17.45 23.51 3.38
C GLY A 85 -18.15 23.73 2.05
N GLY A 86 -17.41 23.50 0.97
CA GLY A 86 -17.87 23.76 -0.39
C GLY A 86 -18.76 22.65 -0.93
N THR A 87 -20.05 22.94 -0.98
CA THR A 87 -21.07 22.39 -1.89
C THR A 87 -20.48 22.20 -3.28
N GLN A 88 -20.47 20.96 -3.80
CA GLN A 88 -20.18 20.75 -5.22
C GLN A 88 -21.42 21.08 -6.04
N THR A 89 -21.40 22.27 -6.62
CA THR A 89 -22.26 22.69 -7.74
C THR A 89 -22.12 21.67 -8.86
N LEU A 90 -23.24 21.05 -9.23
CA LEU A 90 -23.37 20.29 -10.47
C LEU A 90 -23.12 21.23 -11.64
N VAL A 91 -22.10 20.94 -12.45
CA VAL A 91 -21.97 21.52 -13.80
C VAL A 91 -21.87 20.36 -14.79
N PRO A 92 -22.75 20.28 -15.81
CA PRO A 92 -22.77 19.18 -16.77
C PRO A 92 -21.50 19.12 -17.65
N LEU A 93 -21.16 17.90 -18.04
CA LEU A 93 -20.08 17.55 -18.97
C LEU A 93 -20.40 18.04 -20.39
N ASP A 94 -19.43 18.71 -21.01
CA ASP A 94 -19.34 18.79 -22.47
C ASP A 94 -17.90 18.52 -22.95
N VAL A 95 -17.79 17.82 -24.07
CA VAL A 95 -16.60 17.11 -24.59
C VAL A 95 -15.71 18.02 -25.46
N PRO A 96 -14.36 17.87 -25.51
CA PRO A 96 -13.45 18.91 -26.00
C PRO A 96 -12.99 18.76 -27.46
N ALA A 97 -12.45 19.84 -28.03
CA ALA A 97 -11.63 19.87 -29.26
C ALA A 97 -10.50 20.95 -29.16
N PRO A 98 -9.39 20.81 -29.93
CA PRO A 98 -8.03 21.01 -29.41
C PRO A 98 -7.36 22.36 -29.73
N ALA A 99 -6.29 22.65 -28.97
CA ALA A 99 -5.45 23.85 -29.03
C ALA A 99 -4.51 23.92 -30.25
N PRO A 100 -4.00 25.13 -30.57
CA PRO A 100 -2.69 25.30 -31.17
C PRO A 100 -1.66 25.94 -30.21
N ARG A 101 -0.39 25.66 -30.54
CA ARG A 101 0.84 25.90 -29.77
C ARG A 101 1.55 27.19 -30.20
N ARG A 102 2.60 27.51 -29.41
CA ARG A 102 3.92 28.12 -29.76
C ARG A 102 3.92 29.66 -29.83
N THR A 103 4.94 30.42 -29.39
CA THR A 103 6.33 30.20 -28.93
C THR A 103 6.84 31.48 -28.21
N PRO A 104 8.00 31.47 -27.52
CA PRO A 104 8.46 32.49 -26.56
C PRO A 104 9.57 33.42 -27.11
N ALA A 105 9.85 34.53 -26.41
CA ALA A 105 11.15 35.24 -26.29
C ALA A 105 10.96 36.64 -25.61
N PRO A 106 12.01 37.36 -25.17
CA PRO A 106 13.17 36.96 -24.40
C PRO A 106 13.51 37.95 -23.25
N VAL A 107 14.67 37.68 -22.63
CA VAL A 107 15.35 38.22 -21.46
C VAL A 107 15.92 39.64 -21.62
N LEU A 108 15.96 40.41 -20.52
CA LEU A 108 16.95 41.47 -20.20
C LEU A 108 17.21 41.37 -18.68
N ALA A 109 18.39 40.93 -18.23
CA ALA A 109 19.69 41.62 -18.13
C ALA A 109 19.87 42.33 -16.77
N GLU A 110 20.93 41.92 -16.08
CA GLU A 110 21.41 42.25 -14.74
C GLU A 110 21.78 43.72 -14.53
N VAL A 111 21.72 44.16 -13.26
CA VAL A 111 22.77 45.05 -12.72
C VAL A 111 23.11 44.63 -11.29
N GLU A 112 24.41 44.52 -11.07
CA GLU A 112 25.20 44.06 -9.95
C GLU A 112 25.46 45.20 -8.94
N ALA A 113 25.54 44.90 -7.64
CA ALA A 113 26.18 45.77 -6.66
C ALA A 113 26.74 44.97 -5.46
N VAL A 114 28.04 45.16 -5.27
CA VAL A 114 28.98 44.56 -4.30
C VAL A 114 29.00 45.38 -3.00
N VAL A 115 29.05 44.75 -1.82
CA VAL A 115 29.84 45.22 -0.64
C VAL A 115 30.23 44.04 0.28
N GLU A 116 31.45 44.13 0.79
CA GLU A 116 32.31 43.21 1.55
C GLU A 116 31.86 42.77 2.96
N GLU A 117 32.09 41.48 3.22
CA GLU A 117 32.99 40.87 4.24
C GLU A 117 33.07 41.42 5.68
N SER A 118 32.80 40.53 6.66
CA SER A 118 33.58 40.45 7.91
C SER A 118 33.34 39.12 8.64
N THR A 119 34.41 38.34 8.80
CA THR A 119 34.55 37.13 9.62
C THR A 119 34.91 37.49 11.06
N PRO A 120 34.60 36.63 12.06
CA PRO A 120 35.72 36.03 12.80
C PRO A 120 35.56 34.54 13.15
N GLU A 121 36.73 33.94 13.36
CA GLU A 121 37.09 32.52 13.54
C GLU A 121 37.15 32.12 15.06
N PRO A 122 37.61 30.91 15.50
CA PRO A 122 36.79 29.95 16.26
C PRO A 122 37.40 29.52 17.63
N ALA A 123 36.71 28.62 18.37
CA ALA A 123 37.23 27.50 19.21
C ALA A 123 36.24 27.09 20.34
N PRO A 124 36.35 25.92 21.01
CA PRO A 124 36.54 24.55 20.54
C PRO A 124 35.53 23.51 21.15
N ALA A 125 35.71 22.25 20.73
CA ALA A 125 34.93 21.00 20.90
C ALA A 125 34.71 20.43 22.33
N VAL A 126 33.47 20.06 22.74
CA VAL A 126 32.73 18.74 22.77
C VAL A 126 33.20 17.64 23.77
N PRO A 127 32.31 16.77 24.37
CA PRO A 127 31.45 15.80 23.66
C PRO A 127 29.99 15.60 24.20
N PRO A 128 29.00 15.24 23.35
CA PRO A 128 27.88 14.40 23.76
C PRO A 128 28.00 12.97 23.18
N ALA A 129 27.31 12.06 23.86
CA ALA A 129 27.11 10.65 23.58
C ALA A 129 26.77 10.30 22.10
N PRO A 130 27.08 9.07 21.63
CA PRO A 130 27.10 8.75 20.21
C PRO A 130 25.72 8.86 19.56
N LYS A 131 25.60 9.83 18.64
CA LYS A 131 24.49 9.89 17.67
C LYS A 131 24.70 8.78 16.66
N ARG A 132 23.70 7.90 16.50
CA ARG A 132 23.61 6.95 15.38
C ARG A 132 23.75 7.73 14.07
N VAL A 133 24.80 7.40 13.33
CA VAL A 133 25.16 8.00 12.04
C VAL A 133 24.07 7.71 11.02
N ALA A 134 23.82 8.71 10.17
CA ALA A 134 22.86 8.69 9.07
C ALA A 134 23.03 7.44 8.17
N ALA A 135 21.90 6.86 7.76
CA ALA A 135 21.88 5.73 6.82
C ALA A 135 22.58 6.10 5.51
N PRO A 136 23.38 5.19 4.92
CA PRO A 136 24.00 5.46 3.62
C PRO A 136 22.95 5.59 2.53
N ALA A 137 23.16 6.54 1.62
CA ALA A 137 22.39 6.70 0.39
C ALA A 137 22.77 5.58 -0.60
N GLY A 138 22.19 4.40 -0.41
CA GLY A 138 22.19 3.31 -1.38
C GLY A 138 20.78 3.02 -1.91
N PRO A 139 20.66 2.24 -3.01
CA PRO A 139 19.43 1.54 -3.36
C PRO A 139 18.69 1.02 -2.12
N LEU A 140 17.36 1.16 -2.07
CA LEU A 140 16.58 0.80 -0.86
C LEU A 140 16.74 -0.67 -0.42
N ALA A 141 17.16 -1.56 -1.32
CA ALA A 141 17.53 -2.95 -1.00
C ALA A 141 18.79 -3.02 -0.11
N ASP A 142 19.79 -2.18 -0.35
CA ASP A 142 21.03 -2.13 0.44
C ASP A 142 20.78 -1.74 1.89
N ARG A 143 19.69 -1.00 2.15
CA ARG A 143 19.26 -0.72 3.53
C ARG A 143 18.81 -1.98 4.26
N VAL A 144 18.13 -2.90 3.57
CA VAL A 144 17.71 -4.18 4.16
C VAL A 144 18.93 -5.06 4.40
N HIS A 145 19.83 -5.18 3.43
CA HIS A 145 21.08 -5.94 3.59
C HIS A 145 22.02 -5.33 4.64
N GLY A 146 22.11 -4.01 4.69
CA GLY A 146 22.87 -3.26 5.70
C GLY A 146 22.36 -3.58 7.09
N ARG A 147 21.04 -3.56 7.29
CA ARG A 147 20.41 -3.92 8.57
C ARG A 147 20.76 -5.32 9.04
N VAL A 148 20.75 -6.31 8.13
CA VAL A 148 21.13 -7.70 8.46
C VAL A 148 22.59 -7.77 8.90
N ARG A 149 23.51 -7.11 8.17
CA ARG A 149 24.94 -7.06 8.51
C ARG A 149 25.20 -6.36 9.84
N GLU A 150 24.53 -5.24 10.09
CA GLU A 150 24.63 -4.47 11.33
C GLU A 150 24.20 -5.30 12.54
N GLU A 151 23.06 -5.97 12.47
CA GLU A 151 22.57 -6.80 13.59
C GLU A 151 23.44 -8.04 13.79
N LEU A 152 23.93 -8.67 12.73
CA LEU A 152 24.86 -9.79 12.85
C LEU A 152 26.18 -9.36 13.51
N ALA A 153 26.72 -8.21 13.13
CA ALA A 153 27.94 -7.65 13.74
C ALA A 153 27.71 -7.23 15.20
N ALA A 154 26.56 -6.63 15.52
CA ALA A 154 26.21 -6.21 16.88
C ALA A 154 26.03 -7.39 17.86
N HIS A 155 25.86 -8.60 17.33
CA HIS A 155 25.72 -9.85 18.07
C HIS A 155 26.91 -10.79 17.85
N ASP A 156 28.09 -10.26 17.48
CA ASP A 156 29.34 -11.02 17.33
C ASP A 156 29.24 -12.26 16.41
N GLY A 157 28.34 -12.20 15.41
CA GLY A 157 28.08 -13.32 14.50
C GLY A 157 27.04 -14.33 14.98
N ASP A 158 26.43 -14.14 16.16
CA ASP A 158 25.34 -15.00 16.65
C ASP A 158 24.08 -14.81 15.79
N GLN A 159 23.84 -15.81 14.93
CA GLN A 159 22.70 -15.87 14.03
C GLN A 159 21.36 -15.85 14.75
N ALA A 160 21.23 -16.55 15.88
CA ALA A 160 19.97 -16.66 16.61
C ALA A 160 19.63 -15.34 17.31
N ALA A 161 20.61 -14.69 17.93
CA ALA A 161 20.44 -13.40 18.58
C ALA A 161 20.12 -12.29 17.54
N ALA A 162 20.89 -12.23 16.45
CA ALA A 162 20.65 -11.28 15.36
C ALA A 162 19.26 -11.47 14.74
N ARG A 163 18.85 -12.72 14.51
CA ARG A 163 17.50 -13.04 14.02
C ARG A 163 16.41 -12.53 14.96
N ALA A 164 16.55 -12.77 16.27
CA ALA A 164 15.57 -12.30 17.24
C ALA A 164 15.45 -10.76 17.24
N ALA A 165 16.59 -10.05 17.15
CA ALA A 165 16.62 -8.59 17.06
C ALA A 165 15.99 -8.04 15.77
N LEU A 166 16.31 -8.66 14.62
CA LEU A 166 15.71 -8.34 13.32
C LEU A 166 14.19 -8.59 13.32
N ILE A 167 13.73 -9.72 13.85
CA ILE A 167 12.30 -10.01 13.97
C ILE A 167 11.61 -8.96 14.84
N LYS A 168 12.23 -8.53 15.96
CA LYS A 168 11.68 -7.50 16.85
C LYS A 168 11.58 -6.13 16.17
N SER A 169 12.55 -5.78 15.32
CA SER A 169 12.60 -4.50 14.59
C SER A 169 11.88 -4.49 13.23
N ALA A 170 11.36 -5.64 12.78
CA ALA A 170 10.74 -5.74 11.45
C ALA A 170 9.57 -4.76 11.18
N VAL A 171 8.75 -4.42 12.19
CA VAL A 171 7.64 -3.44 12.02
C VAL A 171 8.17 -2.01 11.79
N PRO A 172 8.99 -1.43 12.68
CA PRO A 172 9.55 -0.10 12.41
C PRO A 172 10.38 -0.07 11.11
N ASP A 173 11.12 -1.14 10.81
CA ASP A 173 12.00 -1.17 9.63
C ASP A 173 11.20 -1.27 8.32
N VAL A 174 10.12 -2.06 8.28
CA VAL A 174 9.23 -2.10 7.09
C VAL A 174 8.46 -0.80 6.92
N MET A 175 8.09 -0.11 7.99
CA MET A 175 7.47 1.23 7.90
C MET A 175 8.46 2.29 7.40
N ALA A 176 9.72 2.23 7.84
CA ALA A 176 10.78 3.09 7.33
C ALA A 176 11.08 2.82 5.85
N LEU A 177 11.05 1.54 5.43
CA LEU A 177 11.16 1.15 4.03
C LEU A 177 9.96 1.63 3.21
N PHE A 178 8.74 1.49 3.74
CA PHE A 178 7.52 1.98 3.11
C PHE A 178 7.61 3.49 2.86
N ALA A 179 7.90 4.28 3.89
CA ALA A 179 8.06 5.74 3.79
C ALA A 179 9.10 6.12 2.73
N ALA A 180 10.27 5.47 2.75
CA ALA A 180 11.32 5.73 1.76
C ALA A 180 10.92 5.30 0.34
N SER A 181 10.12 4.24 0.20
CA SER A 181 9.57 3.81 -1.08
C SER A 181 8.56 4.82 -1.67
N ARG A 182 7.95 5.65 -0.82
CA ARG A 182 6.98 6.69 -1.23
C ARG A 182 7.63 8.01 -1.67
N VAL A 183 8.93 8.23 -1.40
CA VAL A 183 9.63 9.44 -1.84
C VAL A 183 9.57 9.55 -3.37
N GLY A 184 8.99 10.66 -3.86
CA GLY A 184 8.76 10.90 -5.29
C GLY A 184 7.52 10.18 -5.88
N GLY A 185 6.71 9.53 -5.04
CA GLY A 185 5.45 8.92 -5.44
C GLY A 185 4.40 9.97 -5.84
N ARG A 186 3.56 9.63 -6.82
CA ARG A 186 2.52 10.54 -7.34
C ARG A 186 1.34 10.78 -6.41
N TYR A 187 1.11 9.87 -5.46
CA TYR A 187 -0.06 9.88 -4.59
C TYR A 187 0.36 10.07 -3.14
N GLU A 188 -0.25 11.05 -2.49
CA GLU A 188 -0.28 11.18 -1.05
C GLU A 188 -1.44 10.34 -0.51
N HIS A 189 -1.23 9.61 0.58
CA HIS A 189 -2.23 8.71 1.16
C HIS A 189 -2.51 9.11 2.61
N SER A 190 -3.73 8.85 3.08
CA SER A 190 -4.05 9.07 4.48
C SER A 190 -3.53 7.92 5.33
N GLU A 191 -2.73 8.23 6.35
CA GLU A 191 -2.21 7.26 7.32
C GLU A 191 -3.28 6.86 8.35
N PHE A 192 -4.12 7.81 8.75
CA PHE A 192 -5.19 7.66 9.74
C PHE A 192 -6.52 8.24 9.23
N PRO A 193 -7.09 7.71 8.13
CA PRO A 193 -8.41 8.14 7.69
C PRO A 193 -9.46 7.76 8.75
N PRO A 194 -10.57 8.53 8.87
CA PRO A 194 -11.68 8.13 9.72
C PRO A 194 -12.18 6.73 9.35
N THR A 195 -12.18 5.83 10.33
CA THR A 195 -12.65 4.45 10.14
C THR A 195 -14.17 4.42 10.03
N ALA A 196 -14.67 3.95 8.88
CA ALA A 196 -16.09 3.67 8.65
C ALA A 196 -16.56 2.58 9.63
N ASP A 197 -17.82 2.64 10.09
CA ASP A 197 -18.32 1.75 11.14
C ASP A 197 -18.26 0.27 10.77
N ILE A 198 -18.38 -0.06 9.48
CA ILE A 198 -18.26 -1.43 8.96
C ILE A 198 -16.85 -2.04 9.14
N LEU A 199 -15.83 -1.20 9.31
CA LEU A 199 -14.44 -1.62 9.55
C LEU A 199 -14.08 -1.61 11.05
N ARG A 200 -15.01 -1.20 11.92
CA ARG A 200 -14.78 -1.21 13.36
C ARG A 200 -15.11 -2.59 13.91
N LYS A 201 -14.22 -3.11 14.74
CA LYS A 201 -14.48 -4.32 15.49
C LYS A 201 -15.45 -4.04 16.63
N ALA A 202 -16.38 -4.97 16.87
CA ALA A 202 -17.29 -4.90 18.00
C ALA A 202 -16.55 -5.03 19.35
N SER A 203 -15.37 -5.65 19.38
CA SER A 203 -14.51 -5.74 20.56
C SER A 203 -13.03 -5.92 20.15
N GLN A 204 -12.10 -5.75 21.09
CA GLN A 204 -10.65 -5.87 20.83
C GLN A 204 -10.23 -7.21 20.19
N LYS A 205 -10.95 -8.30 20.52
CA LYS A 205 -10.73 -9.65 19.96
C LYS A 205 -11.81 -10.07 18.95
N GLY A 206 -12.82 -9.22 18.72
CA GLY A 206 -13.92 -9.50 17.81
C GLY A 206 -13.53 -9.34 16.35
N ALA A 207 -14.30 -9.98 15.47
CA ALA A 207 -14.27 -9.68 14.05
C ALA A 207 -15.04 -8.38 13.76
N ASP A 208 -14.63 -7.67 12.72
CA ASP A 208 -15.46 -6.67 12.04
C ASP A 208 -16.44 -7.36 11.07
N GLN A 209 -17.16 -6.56 10.28
CA GLN A 209 -18.20 -7.07 9.38
C GLN A 209 -17.65 -7.59 8.04
N VAL A 210 -16.36 -7.46 7.76
CA VAL A 210 -15.78 -7.75 6.45
C VAL A 210 -15.47 -9.23 6.30
N TRP A 211 -16.06 -9.84 5.27
CA TRP A 211 -15.75 -11.20 4.86
C TRP A 211 -14.57 -11.22 3.88
N GLU A 212 -13.42 -11.68 4.37
CA GLU A 212 -12.19 -11.75 3.54
C GLU A 212 -12.20 -12.91 2.53
N ALA A 213 -13.17 -13.82 2.56
CA ALA A 213 -13.24 -15.00 1.68
C ALA A 213 -12.06 -16.00 1.84
N ARG A 214 -11.69 -16.30 3.09
CA ARG A 214 -10.60 -17.24 3.39
C ARG A 214 -10.89 -18.64 2.83
N PRO A 215 -9.98 -19.22 2.03
CA PRO A 215 -10.08 -20.58 1.51
C PRO A 215 -10.10 -21.65 2.62
N LYS A 216 -11.11 -22.51 2.55
CA LYS A 216 -11.18 -23.79 3.26
C LYS A 216 -12.18 -24.66 2.49
N TRP A 217 -11.69 -25.26 1.41
CA TRP A 217 -12.50 -26.04 0.48
C TRP A 217 -11.81 -27.36 0.17
N ARG A 218 -12.60 -28.41 0.02
CA ARG A 218 -12.20 -29.75 -0.42
C ARG A 218 -13.29 -30.26 -1.37
N SER A 219 -12.90 -30.92 -2.45
CA SER A 219 -13.88 -31.55 -3.34
C SER A 219 -14.58 -32.69 -2.58
N GLU A 220 -15.85 -32.48 -2.21
CA GLU A 220 -16.59 -33.45 -1.42
C GLU A 220 -16.83 -34.75 -2.19
N GLU A 221 -17.05 -34.63 -3.50
CA GLU A 221 -17.27 -35.76 -4.39
C GLU A 221 -16.04 -36.63 -4.53
N LEU A 222 -14.87 -36.05 -4.82
CA LEU A 222 -13.61 -36.81 -4.90
C LEU A 222 -13.30 -37.51 -3.58
N HIS A 223 -13.45 -36.82 -2.45
CA HIS A 223 -13.21 -37.43 -1.15
C HIS A 223 -14.24 -38.53 -0.82
N ARG A 224 -15.49 -38.42 -1.31
CA ARG A 224 -16.50 -39.46 -1.14
C ARG A 224 -16.17 -40.68 -1.99
N ALA A 225 -15.87 -40.48 -3.27
CA ALA A 225 -15.47 -41.54 -4.20
C ALA A 225 -14.23 -42.29 -3.69
N ALA A 226 -13.23 -41.55 -3.18
CA ALA A 226 -12.04 -42.12 -2.58
C ALA A 226 -12.33 -42.96 -1.34
N ARG A 227 -13.16 -42.49 -0.40
CA ARG A 227 -13.57 -43.28 0.77
C ARG A 227 -14.35 -44.55 0.40
N SER A 228 -15.05 -44.53 -0.73
CA SER A 228 -15.78 -45.69 -1.24
C SER A 228 -14.91 -46.63 -2.08
N GLY A 229 -13.61 -46.35 -2.24
CA GLY A 229 -12.68 -47.15 -3.04
C GLY A 229 -12.92 -47.06 -4.55
N HIS A 230 -13.72 -46.09 -5.02
CA HIS A 230 -14.02 -45.93 -6.44
C HIS A 230 -12.94 -45.16 -7.21
N VAL A 231 -12.13 -44.38 -6.50
CA VAL A 231 -11.10 -43.52 -7.07
C VAL A 231 -9.88 -43.54 -6.15
N THR A 232 -8.70 -43.72 -6.74
CA THR A 232 -7.41 -43.54 -6.08
C THR A 232 -6.63 -42.51 -6.87
N LEU A 233 -6.16 -41.44 -6.21
CA LEU A 233 -5.44 -40.34 -6.86
C LEU A 233 -4.16 -40.04 -6.12
N GLU A 234 -3.05 -39.92 -6.84
CA GLU A 234 -1.86 -39.25 -6.31
C GLU A 234 -2.12 -37.75 -6.28
N VAL A 235 -1.93 -37.13 -5.12
CA VAL A 235 -2.17 -35.71 -4.88
C VAL A 235 -0.90 -35.04 -4.40
N VAL A 236 -0.54 -33.94 -5.06
CA VAL A 236 0.57 -33.08 -4.68
C VAL A 236 0.02 -31.85 -3.98
N ALA A 237 0.45 -31.64 -2.73
CA ALA A 237 0.20 -30.40 -2.01
C ALA A 237 1.23 -29.35 -2.46
N LEU A 238 0.75 -28.30 -3.12
CA LEU A 238 1.54 -27.18 -3.61
C LEU A 238 1.46 -26.00 -2.63
N ASP A 239 2.59 -25.31 -2.45
CA ASP A 239 2.71 -24.14 -1.59
C ASP A 239 3.14 -22.91 -2.42
N MET A 240 2.31 -21.88 -2.42
CA MET A 240 2.55 -20.64 -3.15
C MET A 240 3.56 -19.77 -2.42
N ASN A 241 4.65 -19.42 -3.11
CA ASN A 241 5.73 -18.65 -2.51
C ASN A 241 5.30 -17.24 -2.10
N ALA A 242 5.48 -16.93 -0.81
CA ALA A 242 5.33 -15.60 -0.22
C ALA A 242 4.01 -14.90 -0.61
N ALA A 243 2.88 -15.59 -0.42
CA ALA A 243 1.55 -15.13 -0.84
C ALA A 243 1.22 -13.68 -0.41
N TYR A 244 1.53 -13.28 0.83
CA TYR A 244 1.31 -11.90 1.28
C TYR A 244 2.22 -10.87 0.60
N LEU A 245 3.47 -11.22 0.29
CA LEU A 245 4.36 -10.34 -0.46
C LEU A 245 3.83 -10.14 -1.88
N SER A 246 3.38 -11.20 -2.53
CA SER A 246 2.73 -11.13 -3.85
C SER A 246 1.44 -10.30 -3.79
N ALA A 247 0.66 -10.42 -2.72
CA ALA A 247 -0.60 -9.70 -2.52
C ALA A 247 -0.45 -8.18 -2.26
N LEU A 248 0.76 -7.69 -1.96
CA LEU A 248 1.00 -6.24 -1.86
C LEU A 248 0.78 -5.53 -3.21
N LYS A 249 0.78 -6.26 -4.32
CA LYS A 249 0.33 -5.75 -5.63
C LYS A 249 -1.20 -5.85 -5.68
N THR A 250 -1.86 -4.82 -5.15
CA THR A 250 -3.32 -4.72 -5.12
C THR A 250 -3.77 -3.27 -5.11
N TRP A 251 -4.99 -3.02 -5.57
CA TRP A 251 -5.58 -1.67 -5.57
C TRP A 251 -5.95 -1.26 -4.16
N LEU A 252 -5.22 -0.30 -3.61
CA LEU A 252 -5.48 0.21 -2.26
C LEU A 252 -6.15 1.59 -2.31
N PRO A 253 -7.19 1.82 -1.49
CA PRO A 253 -7.80 3.14 -1.32
C PRO A 253 -6.77 4.15 -0.81
N ILE A 254 -6.66 5.31 -1.44
CA ILE A 254 -5.65 6.31 -1.11
C ILE A 254 -6.10 7.16 0.09
N GLY A 255 -7.37 7.57 0.11
CA GLY A 255 -7.94 8.44 1.14
C GLY A 255 -9.14 7.83 1.85
N LYS A 256 -9.90 8.69 2.56
CA LYS A 256 -11.13 8.35 3.28
C LYS A 256 -12.13 7.63 2.36
N LEU A 257 -12.71 6.53 2.84
CA LEU A 257 -13.79 5.84 2.16
C LEU A 257 -15.07 6.68 2.18
N VAL A 258 -15.70 6.80 1.02
CA VAL A 258 -16.97 7.49 0.83
C VAL A 258 -18.02 6.47 0.46
N ARG A 259 -19.16 6.56 1.13
CA ARG A 259 -20.34 5.73 0.86
C ARG A 259 -20.93 6.11 -0.49
N SER A 260 -21.29 5.11 -1.28
CA SER A 260 -22.06 5.25 -2.51
C SER A 260 -23.06 4.10 -2.62
N GLU A 261 -24.27 4.40 -3.06
CA GLU A 261 -25.31 3.41 -3.35
C GLU A 261 -25.36 3.13 -4.86
N GLY A 262 -25.84 1.94 -5.24
CA GLY A 262 -26.01 1.53 -6.63
C GLY A 262 -25.32 0.19 -6.95
N ASP A 263 -25.65 -0.32 -8.14
CA ASP A 263 -25.29 -1.66 -8.63
C ASP A 263 -24.00 -1.71 -9.47
N ARG A 264 -23.35 -0.56 -9.68
CA ARG A 264 -22.21 -0.44 -10.59
C ARG A 264 -20.86 -0.50 -9.88
N HIS A 265 -19.98 -1.35 -10.39
CA HIS A 265 -18.56 -1.37 -10.02
C HIS A 265 -17.76 -0.28 -10.73
N ASP A 266 -16.96 0.49 -9.98
CA ASP A 266 -15.98 1.43 -10.53
C ASP A 266 -14.56 0.84 -10.44
N PRO A 267 -13.93 0.46 -11.57
CA PRO A 267 -12.62 -0.17 -11.56
C PRO A 267 -11.47 0.74 -11.12
N LYS A 268 -11.68 2.05 -10.95
CA LYS A 268 -10.67 3.01 -10.48
C LYS A 268 -10.75 3.25 -8.96
N ARG A 269 -11.70 2.63 -8.28
CA ARG A 269 -11.91 2.75 -6.84
C ARG A 269 -11.63 1.43 -6.15
N SER A 270 -11.38 1.50 -4.84
CA SER A 270 -11.17 0.34 -3.99
C SER A 270 -11.68 0.62 -2.60
N GLY A 271 -12.05 -0.45 -1.88
CA GLY A 271 -12.63 -0.40 -0.56
C GLY A 271 -13.39 -1.68 -0.25
N VAL A 272 -14.59 -1.52 0.29
CA VAL A 272 -15.49 -2.61 0.69
C VAL A 272 -16.89 -2.40 0.10
N HIS A 273 -17.56 -3.52 -0.18
CA HIS A 273 -18.79 -3.56 -0.96
C HIS A 273 -19.77 -4.52 -0.30
N ARG A 274 -21.00 -4.07 -0.09
CA ARG A 274 -22.10 -4.94 0.32
C ARG A 274 -22.71 -5.55 -0.93
N VAL A 275 -22.68 -6.87 -1.02
CA VAL A 275 -23.15 -7.59 -2.20
C VAL A 275 -24.05 -8.77 -1.83
N THR A 276 -25.01 -9.10 -2.69
CA THR A 276 -25.60 -10.44 -2.73
C THR A 276 -24.87 -11.25 -3.80
N PRO A 277 -24.08 -12.26 -3.43
CA PRO A 277 -23.42 -13.12 -4.42
C PRO A 277 -24.43 -14.08 -5.05
N ALA A 278 -24.15 -14.47 -6.30
CA ALA A 278 -24.86 -15.56 -6.94
C ALA A 278 -24.56 -16.91 -6.26
N VAL A 279 -25.45 -17.88 -6.47
CA VAL A 279 -25.23 -19.27 -6.05
C VAL A 279 -24.00 -19.82 -6.76
N TRP A 280 -23.14 -20.52 -6.01
CA TRP A 280 -21.96 -21.18 -6.55
C TRP A 280 -22.22 -22.69 -6.62
N GLU A 281 -22.37 -23.21 -7.84
CA GLU A 281 -22.71 -24.62 -8.07
C GLU A 281 -21.56 -25.44 -8.61
N GLN A 282 -20.37 -24.85 -8.80
CA GLN A 282 -19.23 -25.54 -9.39
C GLN A 282 -18.62 -26.53 -8.40
N PRO A 283 -18.71 -27.86 -8.64
CA PRO A 283 -18.20 -28.87 -7.71
C PRO A 283 -16.68 -29.04 -7.79
N ASP A 284 -16.08 -28.69 -8.93
CA ASP A 284 -14.66 -28.92 -9.23
C ASP A 284 -13.77 -27.72 -8.90
N LEU A 285 -14.38 -26.60 -8.50
CA LEU A 285 -13.68 -25.38 -8.14
C LEU A 285 -14.18 -24.81 -6.82
N PRO A 286 -13.28 -24.29 -5.97
CA PRO A 286 -13.69 -23.62 -4.75
C PRO A 286 -14.52 -22.37 -5.04
N SER A 287 -15.49 -22.07 -4.18
CA SER A 287 -16.20 -20.80 -4.24
C SER A 287 -15.23 -19.63 -4.07
N PRO A 288 -15.35 -18.54 -4.85
CA PRO A 288 -14.58 -17.32 -4.66
C PRO A 288 -14.87 -16.63 -3.31
N LEU A 289 -15.89 -17.07 -2.58
CA LEU A 289 -16.20 -16.62 -1.21
C LEU A 289 -15.53 -17.46 -0.12
N GLY A 290 -14.66 -18.40 -0.47
CA GLY A 290 -14.02 -19.29 0.49
C GLY A 290 -15.03 -20.22 1.16
N ALA A 291 -14.95 -20.38 2.48
CA ALA A 291 -15.79 -21.32 3.23
C ALA A 291 -17.15 -20.76 3.69
N ARG A 292 -17.68 -19.75 3.00
CA ARG A 292 -18.98 -19.17 3.33
C ARG A 292 -20.09 -20.19 3.11
N LYS A 293 -21.01 -20.31 4.07
CA LYS A 293 -22.19 -21.19 3.95
C LYS A 293 -23.50 -20.41 3.99
N GLU A 294 -23.53 -19.31 4.73
CA GLU A 294 -24.72 -18.51 4.95
C GLU A 294 -25.10 -17.76 3.66
N PRO A 295 -26.35 -17.89 3.17
CA PRO A 295 -26.81 -17.13 2.02
C PRO A 295 -27.00 -15.64 2.35
N GLY A 296 -27.24 -14.84 1.30
CA GLY A 296 -27.62 -13.43 1.42
C GLY A 296 -26.45 -12.45 1.41
N ASP A 297 -26.71 -11.25 1.89
CA ASP A 297 -25.79 -10.13 1.82
C ASP A 297 -24.55 -10.32 2.69
N LEU A 298 -23.43 -9.78 2.22
CA LEU A 298 -22.21 -9.66 3.02
C LEU A 298 -21.36 -8.47 2.56
N TRP A 299 -20.47 -8.01 3.43
CA TRP A 299 -19.41 -7.09 3.07
C TRP A 299 -18.19 -7.85 2.55
N VAL A 300 -17.82 -7.59 1.31
CA VAL A 300 -16.58 -8.11 0.70
C VAL A 300 -15.63 -6.96 0.38
N THR A 301 -14.35 -7.28 0.21
CA THR A 301 -13.34 -6.32 -0.25
C THR A 301 -13.29 -6.26 -1.78
N GLU A 302 -12.66 -5.21 -2.31
CA GLU A 302 -12.46 -5.02 -3.75
C GLU A 302 -11.84 -6.25 -4.47
N PRO A 303 -10.79 -6.94 -3.96
CA PRO A 303 -10.28 -8.16 -4.61
C PRO A 303 -11.33 -9.27 -4.76
N THR A 304 -12.16 -9.48 -3.74
CA THR A 304 -13.22 -10.50 -3.77
C THR A 304 -14.33 -10.10 -4.73
N LEU A 305 -14.75 -8.84 -4.74
CA LEU A 305 -15.73 -8.33 -5.72
C LEU A 305 -15.22 -8.52 -7.16
N ARG A 306 -13.97 -8.12 -7.44
CA ARG A 306 -13.35 -8.33 -8.76
C ARG A 306 -13.28 -9.80 -9.15
N LEU A 307 -13.05 -10.68 -8.18
CA LEU A 307 -13.03 -12.12 -8.42
C LEU A 307 -14.43 -12.65 -8.76
N LEU A 308 -15.46 -12.26 -8.01
CA LEU A 308 -16.85 -12.64 -8.30
C LEU A 308 -17.29 -12.18 -9.71
N LEU A 309 -17.02 -10.92 -10.05
CA LEU A 309 -17.31 -10.37 -11.38
C LEU A 309 -16.53 -11.10 -12.48
N ARG A 310 -15.30 -11.52 -12.20
CA ARG A 310 -14.51 -12.34 -13.12
C ARG A 310 -15.13 -13.73 -13.31
N CYS A 311 -15.53 -14.40 -12.24
CA CYS A 311 -16.18 -15.70 -12.33
C CYS A 311 -17.47 -15.63 -13.15
N ALA A 312 -18.25 -14.56 -12.98
CA ALA A 312 -19.44 -14.32 -13.79
C ALA A 312 -19.11 -14.13 -15.28
N LYS A 313 -18.07 -13.34 -15.59
CA LYS A 313 -17.58 -13.18 -16.96
C LYS A 313 -17.08 -14.49 -17.59
N LEU A 314 -16.57 -15.42 -16.78
CA LEU A 314 -16.11 -16.74 -17.21
C LEU A 314 -17.26 -17.77 -17.30
N GLY A 315 -18.49 -17.40 -16.93
CA GLY A 315 -19.66 -18.28 -17.02
C GLY A 315 -19.81 -19.25 -15.85
N TYR A 316 -19.13 -19.04 -14.73
CA TYR A 316 -19.21 -19.96 -13.57
C TYR A 316 -20.43 -19.71 -12.68
N CYS A 317 -20.96 -18.49 -12.67
CA CYS A 317 -22.13 -18.06 -11.90
C CYS A 317 -22.68 -16.76 -12.48
N GLU A 318 -23.82 -16.27 -11.98
CA GLU A 318 -24.29 -14.92 -12.28
C GLU A 318 -23.42 -13.84 -11.62
N ALA A 319 -23.52 -12.60 -12.11
CA ALA A 319 -22.85 -11.47 -11.48
C ALA A 319 -23.44 -11.18 -10.08
N PRO A 320 -22.62 -10.81 -9.08
CA PRO A 320 -23.14 -10.41 -7.78
C PRO A 320 -23.91 -9.09 -7.90
N VAL A 321 -25.00 -8.96 -7.15
CA VAL A 321 -25.72 -7.69 -7.00
C VAL A 321 -24.95 -6.82 -6.01
N ILE A 322 -24.56 -5.62 -6.44
CA ILE A 322 -23.92 -4.63 -5.57
C ILE A 322 -25.01 -3.72 -5.00
N HIS A 323 -25.04 -3.55 -3.68
CA HIS A 323 -26.02 -2.70 -3.01
C HIS A 323 -25.42 -1.37 -2.59
N GLU A 324 -24.24 -1.46 -1.99
CA GLU A 324 -23.59 -0.34 -1.34
C GLU A 324 -22.08 -0.52 -1.41
N SER A 325 -21.34 0.57 -1.50
CA SER A 325 -19.88 0.57 -1.50
C SER A 325 -19.33 1.69 -0.62
N TRP A 326 -18.25 1.38 0.10
CA TRP A 326 -17.42 2.37 0.80
C TRP A 326 -16.04 2.34 0.16
N THR A 327 -15.77 3.32 -0.70
CA THR A 327 -14.57 3.31 -1.53
C THR A 327 -13.92 4.68 -1.61
N SER A 328 -12.64 4.72 -1.97
CA SER A 328 -11.96 5.95 -2.40
C SER A 328 -11.17 5.72 -3.68
N GLY A 329 -10.65 6.80 -4.27
CA GLY A 329 -9.71 6.67 -5.39
C GLY A 329 -8.56 5.76 -5.00
N ALA A 330 -8.19 4.84 -5.87
CA ALA A 330 -7.27 3.75 -5.53
C ALA A 330 -6.02 3.75 -6.40
N SER A 331 -4.99 3.06 -5.94
CA SER A 331 -3.76 2.84 -6.71
C SER A 331 -3.17 1.46 -6.42
N GLU A 332 -2.90 0.68 -7.47
CA GLU A 332 -2.09 -0.55 -7.38
C GLU A 332 -0.60 -0.26 -7.12
N GLY A 333 -0.13 0.93 -7.50
CA GLY A 333 1.26 1.35 -7.33
C GLY A 333 1.64 1.82 -5.92
N LEU A 334 0.76 1.70 -4.93
CA LEU A 334 0.99 2.28 -3.61
C LEU A 334 2.11 1.57 -2.85
N LEU A 335 2.07 0.23 -2.83
CA LEU A 335 3.07 -0.63 -2.19
C LEU A 335 4.06 -1.24 -3.18
N GLU A 336 3.87 -1.04 -4.49
CA GLU A 336 4.60 -1.77 -5.54
C GLU A 336 6.12 -1.59 -5.45
N LYS A 337 6.62 -0.39 -5.15
CA LYS A 337 8.06 -0.16 -5.02
C LYS A 337 8.65 -0.92 -3.82
N MET A 338 8.01 -0.83 -2.65
CA MET A 338 8.40 -1.60 -1.47
C MET A 338 8.33 -3.12 -1.73
N ARG A 339 7.26 -3.58 -2.38
CA ARG A 339 7.08 -4.98 -2.76
C ARG A 339 8.23 -5.49 -3.61
N ARG A 340 8.63 -4.74 -4.65
CA ARG A 340 9.76 -5.10 -5.51
C ARG A 340 11.06 -5.19 -4.73
N ILE A 341 11.36 -4.20 -3.88
CA ILE A 341 12.56 -4.22 -3.04
C ILE A 341 12.60 -5.48 -2.16
N LEU A 342 11.51 -5.80 -1.46
CA LEU A 342 11.44 -7.01 -0.63
C LEU A 342 11.52 -8.30 -1.47
N ALA A 343 10.96 -8.31 -2.68
CA ALA A 343 11.05 -9.44 -3.60
C ALA A 343 12.49 -9.66 -4.09
N ASP A 344 13.19 -8.59 -4.44
CA ASP A 344 14.57 -8.62 -4.91
C ASP A 344 15.51 -9.10 -3.80
N VAL A 345 15.41 -8.53 -2.59
CA VAL A 345 16.18 -8.98 -1.42
C VAL A 345 15.89 -10.45 -1.11
N ARG A 346 14.62 -10.86 -1.15
CA ARG A 346 14.24 -12.27 -0.94
C ARG A 346 14.86 -13.19 -1.99
N LYS A 347 14.84 -12.79 -3.26
CA LYS A 347 15.42 -13.56 -4.37
C LYS A 347 16.93 -13.72 -4.20
N GLU A 348 17.62 -12.64 -3.86
CA GLU A 348 19.05 -12.68 -3.55
C GLU A 348 19.35 -13.58 -2.35
N ALA A 349 18.60 -13.45 -1.26
CA ALA A 349 18.77 -14.27 -0.06
C ALA A 349 18.62 -15.77 -0.37
N ILE A 350 17.65 -16.15 -1.20
CA ILE A 350 17.49 -17.53 -1.67
C ILE A 350 18.71 -17.97 -2.48
N SER A 351 19.19 -17.15 -3.41
CA SER A 351 20.34 -17.51 -4.25
C SER A 351 21.64 -17.68 -3.47
N LYS A 352 21.80 -16.92 -2.38
CA LYS A 352 22.98 -16.93 -1.50
C LYS A 352 22.84 -17.86 -0.30
N ASN A 353 21.69 -18.55 -0.18
CA ASN A 353 21.31 -19.34 1.00
C ASN A 353 21.42 -18.54 2.33
N ASP A 354 21.08 -17.25 2.29
CA ASP A 354 21.07 -16.35 3.44
C ASP A 354 19.73 -16.48 4.19
N GLU A 355 19.69 -17.41 5.14
CA GLU A 355 18.49 -17.68 5.94
C GLU A 355 18.07 -16.47 6.79
N LEU A 356 19.05 -15.73 7.32
CA LEU A 356 18.79 -14.58 8.18
C LEU A 356 18.05 -13.47 7.43
N ALA A 357 18.53 -13.11 6.23
CA ALA A 357 17.87 -12.12 5.38
C ALA A 357 16.50 -12.61 4.90
N LEU A 358 16.40 -13.89 4.53
CA LEU A 358 15.14 -14.48 4.06
C LEU A 358 14.03 -14.40 5.12
N GLU A 359 14.36 -14.75 6.37
CA GLU A 359 13.42 -14.71 7.48
C GLU A 359 13.10 -13.30 7.94
N TYR A 360 14.08 -12.40 7.88
CA TYR A 360 13.88 -11.00 8.17
C TYR A 360 12.90 -10.37 7.18
N VAL A 361 13.11 -10.55 5.87
CA VAL A 361 12.16 -10.08 4.83
C VAL A 361 10.78 -10.71 5.02
N LYS A 362 10.70 -12.02 5.34
CA LYS A 362 9.44 -12.69 5.67
C LYS A 362 8.72 -12.01 6.83
N SER A 363 9.45 -11.68 7.89
CA SER A 363 8.94 -10.96 9.06
C SER A 363 8.44 -9.56 8.67
N MET A 364 9.18 -8.81 7.85
CA MET A 364 8.81 -7.46 7.40
C MET A 364 7.44 -7.43 6.73
N TYR A 365 7.24 -8.18 5.63
CA TYR A 365 5.95 -8.12 4.93
C TYR A 365 4.82 -8.77 5.74
N SER A 366 5.09 -9.86 6.48
CA SER A 366 4.04 -10.55 7.25
C SER A 366 3.53 -9.68 8.39
N LYS A 367 4.44 -8.99 9.09
CA LYS A 367 4.08 -8.07 10.17
C LYS A 367 3.52 -6.76 9.66
N PHE A 368 3.95 -6.26 8.50
CA PHE A 368 3.28 -5.14 7.84
C PHE A 368 1.78 -5.44 7.69
N VAL A 369 1.43 -6.53 7.00
CA VAL A 369 0.03 -6.89 6.74
C VAL A 369 -0.76 -7.13 8.03
N SER A 370 -0.16 -7.77 9.06
CA SER A 370 -0.88 -8.05 10.30
C SER A 370 -1.03 -6.86 11.25
N THR A 371 -0.23 -5.81 11.10
CA THR A 371 -0.21 -4.68 12.05
C THR A 371 -0.80 -3.38 11.51
N ILE A 372 -0.89 -3.20 10.19
CA ILE A 372 -1.45 -1.96 9.60
C ILE A 372 -2.94 -1.77 9.86
N GLY A 373 -3.67 -2.78 10.35
CA GLY A 373 -5.11 -2.66 10.64
C GLY A 373 -5.38 -1.82 11.90
N GLU A 374 -5.54 -2.49 13.05
CA GLU A 374 -5.82 -1.83 14.34
C GLU A 374 -4.82 -2.28 15.43
N SER A 375 -3.58 -2.59 15.06
CA SER A 375 -2.57 -3.06 16.02
C SER A 375 -1.89 -1.90 16.75
N SER A 376 -1.65 -2.06 18.05
CA SER A 376 -0.81 -1.13 18.83
C SER A 376 0.69 -1.24 18.49
N ALA A 377 1.10 -2.31 17.81
CA ALA A 377 2.49 -2.53 17.39
C ALA A 377 2.89 -1.62 16.23
N ASN A 378 1.94 -1.12 15.45
CA ASN A 378 2.19 -0.16 14.38
C ASN A 378 1.47 1.15 14.66
N ARG A 379 2.24 2.18 15.04
CA ARG A 379 1.74 3.52 15.34
C ARG A 379 1.91 4.50 14.18
N ALA A 380 2.49 4.06 13.07
CA ALA A 380 2.78 4.91 11.91
C ALA A 380 1.70 4.80 10.82
N LEU A 381 0.83 3.79 10.88
CA LEU A 381 -0.22 3.58 9.88
C LEU A 381 -1.38 2.79 10.49
N ARG A 382 -2.62 3.28 10.28
CA ARG A 382 -3.86 2.58 10.70
C ARG A 382 -4.87 2.56 9.56
N ARG A 383 -4.86 1.46 8.81
CA ARG A 383 -5.64 1.15 7.61
C ARG A 383 -6.23 -0.27 7.67
N PRO A 384 -7.31 -0.47 8.46
CA PRO A 384 -8.03 -1.76 8.49
C PRO A 384 -8.53 -2.18 7.12
N ASP A 385 -8.97 -1.23 6.29
CA ASP A 385 -9.31 -1.47 4.88
C ASP A 385 -8.16 -2.09 4.08
N TRP A 386 -6.93 -1.55 4.18
CA TRP A 386 -5.77 -2.12 3.50
C TRP A 386 -5.46 -3.54 3.97
N MET A 387 -5.55 -3.78 5.28
CA MET A 387 -5.34 -5.11 5.85
C MET A 387 -6.28 -6.14 5.22
N HIS A 388 -7.59 -5.87 5.19
CA HIS A 388 -8.57 -6.78 4.59
C HIS A 388 -8.35 -6.95 3.09
N ILE A 389 -8.07 -5.86 2.36
CA ILE A 389 -7.83 -5.90 0.91
C ILE A 389 -6.60 -6.77 0.61
N ILE A 390 -5.48 -6.58 1.30
CA ILE A 390 -4.25 -7.37 1.05
C ILE A 390 -4.48 -8.85 1.36
N ARG A 391 -5.20 -9.17 2.46
CA ARG A 391 -5.53 -10.56 2.79
C ARG A 391 -6.43 -11.21 1.74
N SER A 392 -7.50 -10.51 1.37
CA SER A 392 -8.42 -10.98 0.33
C SER A 392 -7.74 -11.12 -1.03
N GLN A 393 -6.78 -10.25 -1.35
CA GLN A 393 -5.96 -10.37 -2.56
C GLN A 393 -5.12 -11.65 -2.56
N ALA A 394 -4.55 -12.03 -1.41
CA ALA A 394 -3.80 -13.28 -1.31
C ALA A 394 -4.69 -14.50 -1.59
N PHE A 395 -5.91 -14.50 -1.06
CA PHE A 395 -6.90 -15.55 -1.33
C PHE A 395 -7.37 -15.56 -2.79
N ALA A 396 -7.63 -14.40 -3.38
CA ALA A 396 -7.97 -14.28 -4.79
C ALA A 396 -6.82 -14.77 -5.70
N ASN A 397 -5.57 -14.49 -5.34
CA ASN A 397 -4.40 -15.00 -6.07
C ASN A 397 -4.33 -16.53 -6.03
N LEU A 398 -4.60 -17.14 -4.87
CA LEU A 398 -4.65 -18.61 -4.73
C LEU A 398 -5.79 -19.20 -5.55
N TRP A 399 -6.98 -18.58 -5.54
CA TRP A 399 -8.10 -19.00 -6.36
C TRP A 399 -7.75 -18.97 -7.86
N LEU A 400 -7.06 -17.92 -8.32
CA LEU A 400 -6.62 -17.83 -9.72
C LEU A 400 -5.62 -18.92 -10.10
N LYS A 401 -4.82 -19.41 -9.14
CA LYS A 401 -3.95 -20.58 -9.35
C LYS A 401 -4.77 -21.87 -9.43
N ALA A 402 -5.76 -22.05 -8.56
CA ALA A 402 -6.69 -23.18 -8.64
C ALA A 402 -7.44 -23.22 -9.98
N HIS A 403 -7.97 -22.08 -10.41
CA HIS A 403 -8.61 -21.94 -11.72
C HIS A 403 -7.63 -22.26 -12.86
N LYS A 404 -6.39 -21.75 -12.82
CA LYS A 404 -5.37 -22.09 -13.82
C LYS A 404 -5.13 -23.60 -13.86
N ALA A 405 -4.91 -24.24 -12.71
CA ALA A 405 -4.73 -25.68 -12.60
C ALA A 405 -5.88 -26.45 -13.26
N HIS A 406 -7.12 -26.13 -12.87
CA HIS A 406 -8.34 -26.73 -13.41
C HIS A 406 -8.44 -26.57 -14.94
N THR A 407 -8.30 -25.34 -15.45
CA THR A 407 -8.37 -25.09 -16.90
C THR A 407 -7.21 -25.68 -17.71
N SER A 408 -6.12 -26.07 -17.05
CA SER A 408 -4.99 -26.78 -17.67
C SER A 408 -5.10 -28.31 -17.52
N GLY A 409 -6.24 -28.82 -17.06
CA GLY A 409 -6.51 -30.26 -16.98
C GLY A 409 -6.05 -30.94 -15.68
N LEU A 410 -5.58 -30.18 -14.69
CA LEU A 410 -5.31 -30.72 -13.35
C LEU A 410 -6.60 -30.83 -12.55
N THR A 411 -6.71 -31.90 -11.76
CA THR A 411 -7.83 -32.05 -10.81
C THR A 411 -7.52 -31.26 -9.55
N VAL A 412 -8.36 -30.29 -9.20
CA VAL A 412 -8.22 -29.53 -7.94
C VAL A 412 -8.90 -30.31 -6.81
N VAL A 413 -8.12 -30.72 -5.82
CA VAL A 413 -8.58 -31.62 -4.74
C VAL A 413 -8.97 -30.83 -3.49
N GLN A 414 -8.14 -29.85 -3.13
CA GLN A 414 -8.29 -29.05 -1.92
C GLN A 414 -7.62 -27.68 -2.10
N MET A 415 -8.19 -26.65 -1.47
CA MET A 415 -7.60 -25.32 -1.38
C MET A 415 -7.77 -24.79 0.05
N SER A 416 -6.66 -24.39 0.67
CA SER A 416 -6.64 -24.08 2.10
C SER A 416 -5.70 -22.90 2.41
N GLY A 417 -6.04 -22.13 3.43
CA GLY A 417 -5.14 -21.10 3.94
C GLY A 417 -4.90 -19.97 2.94
N THR A 418 -3.65 -19.53 2.82
CA THR A 418 -3.26 -18.38 1.97
C THR A 418 -2.48 -18.82 0.73
N ASP A 419 -1.92 -20.02 0.76
CA ASP A 419 -0.88 -20.50 -0.14
C ASP A 419 -0.99 -21.98 -0.49
N GLU A 420 -1.92 -22.75 0.08
CA GLU A 420 -1.95 -24.21 -0.08
C GLU A 420 -3.00 -24.65 -1.12
N LEU A 421 -2.52 -25.35 -2.15
CA LEU A 421 -3.34 -25.87 -3.26
C LEU A 421 -2.98 -27.32 -3.53
N HIS A 422 -3.95 -28.22 -3.44
CA HIS A 422 -3.75 -29.66 -3.67
C HIS A 422 -4.29 -30.02 -5.04
N VAL A 423 -3.45 -30.63 -5.86
CA VAL A 423 -3.80 -31.02 -7.23
C VAL A 423 -3.39 -32.45 -7.53
N SER A 424 -4.11 -33.10 -8.43
CA SER A 424 -3.72 -34.36 -9.06
C SER A 424 -3.44 -34.12 -10.55
N GLY A 425 -2.44 -34.80 -11.11
CA GLY A 425 -1.92 -34.61 -12.47
C GLY A 425 -0.53 -33.94 -12.52
N ASP A 426 0.02 -33.78 -13.73
CA ASP A 426 1.33 -33.17 -13.98
C ASP A 426 1.32 -31.66 -13.75
N TRP A 427 1.50 -31.26 -12.49
CA TRP A 427 1.47 -29.86 -12.10
C TRP A 427 2.65 -29.04 -12.63
N GLN A 428 3.80 -29.68 -12.89
CA GLN A 428 4.99 -29.00 -13.41
C GLN A 428 4.77 -28.47 -14.84
N SER A 429 3.89 -29.10 -15.63
CA SER A 429 3.46 -28.55 -16.93
C SER A 429 2.73 -27.20 -16.81
N VAL A 430 2.12 -26.91 -15.66
CA VAL A 430 1.28 -25.72 -15.42
C VAL A 430 2.01 -24.64 -14.63
N PHE A 431 2.83 -25.03 -13.66
CA PHE A 431 3.54 -24.11 -12.77
C PHE A 431 5.04 -24.37 -12.81
N PRO A 432 5.87 -23.32 -13.03
CA PRO A 432 7.30 -23.48 -12.90
C PRO A 432 7.65 -23.77 -11.44
N GLU A 433 8.43 -24.83 -11.23
CA GLU A 433 8.93 -25.19 -9.91
C GLU A 433 10.00 -24.21 -9.42
N GLY A 434 9.99 -23.92 -8.13
CA GLY A 434 11.05 -23.17 -7.46
C GLY A 434 10.55 -22.29 -6.32
N ARG A 435 11.36 -21.29 -5.96
CA ARG A 435 11.16 -20.46 -4.77
C ARG A 435 10.90 -18.98 -5.07
N ASP A 436 10.97 -18.55 -6.33
CA ASP A 436 10.60 -17.20 -6.75
C ASP A 436 9.08 -16.95 -6.59
N LEU A 437 8.62 -15.70 -6.60
CA LEU A 437 7.22 -15.34 -6.38
C LEU A 437 6.25 -15.93 -7.40
N SER A 438 6.69 -16.10 -8.66
CA SER A 438 5.86 -16.71 -9.71
C SER A 438 5.89 -18.24 -9.70
N GLN A 439 6.89 -18.81 -9.03
CA GLN A 439 7.13 -20.25 -8.94
C GLN A 439 6.35 -20.88 -7.79
N VAL A 440 6.23 -22.20 -7.83
CA VAL A 440 5.51 -23.02 -6.85
C VAL A 440 6.44 -24.13 -6.35
N LYS A 441 6.27 -24.58 -5.10
CA LYS A 441 7.00 -25.74 -4.56
C LYS A 441 6.02 -26.84 -4.14
N ALA A 442 6.42 -28.09 -4.34
CA ALA A 442 5.75 -29.23 -3.73
C ALA A 442 6.10 -29.31 -2.23
N LYS A 443 5.10 -29.56 -1.40
CA LYS A 443 5.22 -29.69 0.07
C LYS A 443 5.16 -31.14 0.50
N SER A 444 4.22 -31.91 -0.06
CA SER A 444 4.02 -33.32 0.22
C SER A 444 3.25 -33.98 -0.91
N ILE A 445 3.45 -35.28 -1.06
CA ILE A 445 2.68 -36.14 -1.97
C ILE A 445 1.94 -37.14 -1.10
N TYR A 446 0.67 -37.38 -1.41
CA TYR A 446 -0.14 -38.38 -0.71
C TYR A 446 -1.14 -39.01 -1.66
N THR A 447 -1.54 -40.24 -1.37
CA THR A 447 -2.62 -40.91 -2.09
C THR A 447 -3.96 -40.58 -1.43
N LEU A 448 -4.93 -40.12 -2.21
CA LEU A 448 -6.31 -40.00 -1.77
C LEU A 448 -7.05 -41.30 -2.12
N GLY A 449 -7.63 -41.97 -1.12
CA GLY A 449 -8.37 -43.24 -1.27
C GLY A 449 -7.65 -44.47 -0.74
N GLU A 450 -6.50 -44.30 -0.09
CA GLU A 450 -5.76 -45.34 0.65
C GLU A 450 -5.77 -45.07 2.16
#